data_AF-A0A967J5E7-F1
#
_entry.id   AF-A0A967J5E7-F1
#
_cell.length_a   1.000
_cell.length_b   1.000
_cell.length_c   1.000
_cell.angle_alpha   90.00
_cell.angle_beta   90.00
_cell.angle_gamma   90.00
#
_symmetry.space_group_name_H-M   'P 1'
#
loop_
_entity.id
_entity.type
_entity.pdbx_description
1 polymer ?
#
loop_
_entity_poly.entity_id
_entity_poly.type
_entity_poly.pdbx_seq_one_letter_code
_entity_poly.pdbx_strand_id
1 'polypeptide(L)' 'MKQGLTGAELARRIGVLPKDIWRYESGRVKSPSADVVGRIGEALGVSTDFLIHGSSDSTVTPPDAAE' A
#
# COMPACT_ATOMS: atom_id res chain seq x y z
N MET A 1 -13.83 17.22 0.19
CA MET A 1 -13.45 15.90 0.74
C MET A 1 -12.12 15.52 0.13
N LYS A 2 -11.11 15.18 0.94
CA LYS A 2 -9.74 14.85 0.46
C LYS A 2 -9.86 13.69 -0.53
N GLN A 3 -9.46 13.91 -1.78
CA GLN A 3 -9.47 12.86 -2.80
C GLN A 3 -8.31 11.90 -2.53
N GLY A 4 -8.48 11.04 -1.52
CA GLY A 4 -7.67 9.85 -1.36
C GLY A 4 -7.88 8.96 -2.58
N LEU A 5 -6.79 8.34 -3.04
CA LEU A 5 -6.79 7.39 -4.15
C LEU A 5 -7.91 6.36 -3.94
N THR A 6 -8.87 6.27 -4.86
CA THR A 6 -9.92 5.24 -4.74
C THR A 6 -9.31 3.85 -4.96
N GLY A 7 -9.88 2.80 -4.36
CA GLY A 7 -9.38 1.44 -4.57
C GLY A 7 -9.32 1.03 -6.05
N ALA A 8 -10.21 1.57 -6.89
CA ALA A 8 -10.17 1.38 -8.35
C ALA A 8 -8.97 2.08 -9.01
N GLU A 9 -8.62 3.29 -8.56
CA GLU A 9 -7.46 4.00 -9.06
C GLU A 9 -6.15 3.36 -8.61
N LEU A 10 -6.09 2.91 -7.35
CA LEU A 10 -4.96 2.12 -6.85
C LEU A 10 -4.79 0.86 -7.70
N ALA A 11 -5.87 0.13 -7.98
CA ALA A 11 -5.84 -1.07 -8.81
C ALA A 11 -5.26 -0.79 -10.20
N ARG A 12 -5.69 0.30 -10.85
CA ARG A 12 -5.15 0.73 -12.14
C ARG A 12 -3.66 1.04 -12.06
N ARG A 13 -3.23 1.77 -11.01
CA ARG A 13 -1.82 2.15 -10.81
C ARG A 13 -0.91 0.95 -10.63
N ILE A 14 -1.37 -0.06 -9.89
CA ILE A 14 -0.61 -1.29 -9.62
C ILE A 14 -0.97 -2.44 -10.58
N GLY A 15 -1.73 -2.18 -11.65
CA GLY A 15 -2.03 -3.17 -12.69
C GLY A 15 -2.76 -4.42 -12.20
N VAL A 16 -3.62 -4.30 -11.17
CA VAL A 16 -4.50 -5.39 -10.70
C VAL A 16 -5.97 -5.05 -10.94
N LEU A 17 -6.87 -6.01 -10.71
CA LEU A 17 -8.30 -5.76 -10.81
C LEU A 17 -8.81 -5.06 -9.54
N PRO A 18 -9.79 -4.13 -9.64
CA PRO A 18 -10.38 -3.48 -8.47
C PRO A 18 -10.95 -4.46 -7.43
N LYS A 19 -11.43 -5.62 -7.88
CA LYS A 19 -11.90 -6.70 -7.01
C LYS A 19 -10.79 -7.26 -6.11
N ASP A 20 -9.53 -7.25 -6.58
CA ASP A 20 -8.40 -7.79 -5.82
C ASP A 20 -7.99 -6.81 -4.72
N ILE A 21 -8.03 -5.50 -4.98
CA ILE A 21 -7.89 -4.47 -3.93
C ILE A 21 -8.92 -4.68 -2.82
N TRP A 22 -10.20 -4.83 -3.18
CA TRP A 22 -11.25 -5.09 -2.20
C TRP A 22 -11.01 -6.37 -1.40
N ARG A 23 -10.46 -7.42 -2.03
CA ARG A 23 -10.13 -8.68 -1.34
C ARG A 23 -8.96 -8.50 -0.35
N TYR A 24 -7.98 -7.67 -0.68
CA TYR A 24 -6.87 -7.33 0.23
C TYR A 24 -7.40 -6.54 1.42
N GLU A 25 -8.20 -5.50 1.19
CA GLU A 25 -8.79 -4.66 2.24
C GLU A 25 -9.73 -5.44 3.16
N SER A 26 -10.52 -6.36 2.59
CA SER A 26 -11.46 -7.18 3.35
C SER A 26 -10.80 -8.35 4.08
N GLY A 27 -9.47 -8.51 3.98
CA GLY A 27 -8.74 -9.64 4.57
C GLY A 27 -9.10 -11.01 3.95
N ARG A 28 -9.78 -11.03 2.80
CA ARG A 28 -10.13 -12.28 2.08
C ARG A 28 -8.93 -12.93 1.42
N VAL A 29 -7.87 -12.15 1.19
CA VAL A 29 -6.55 -12.67 0.81
C VAL A 29 -5.57 -12.26 1.89
N LYS A 30 -5.06 -13.26 2.62
CA LYS A 30 -4.11 -13.06 3.73
C LYS A 30 -2.65 -12.95 3.27
N SER A 31 -2.37 -13.33 2.03
CA SER A 31 -1.01 -13.42 1.49
C SER A 31 -0.97 -12.99 0.03
N PRO A 32 -1.10 -11.69 -0.28
CA PRO A 32 -0.75 -11.16 -1.59
C PRO A 32 0.73 -11.44 -1.90
N SER A 33 1.07 -11.56 -3.18
CA SER A 33 2.46 -11.72 -3.62
C SER A 33 3.32 -10.52 -3.19
N ALA A 34 4.60 -10.74 -2.89
CA ALA A 34 5.54 -9.68 -2.51
C ALA A 34 5.60 -8.54 -3.55
N ASP A 35 5.52 -8.86 -4.85
CA ASP A 35 5.42 -7.88 -5.93
C ASP A 35 4.22 -6.93 -5.76
N VAL A 36 3.04 -7.48 -5.49
CA VAL A 36 1.81 -6.70 -5.29
C VAL A 36 1.94 -5.81 -4.06
N VAL A 37 2.49 -6.32 -2.96
CA VAL A 37 2.71 -5.53 -1.74
C VAL A 37 3.69 -4.39 -1.98
N GLY A 38 4.78 -4.65 -2.70
CA GLY A 38 5.76 -3.62 -3.11
C GLY A 38 5.10 -2.51 -3.91
N ARG A 39 4.33 -2.87 -4.95
CA ARG A 39 3.62 -1.90 -5.79
C ARG A 39 2.56 -1.10 -5.04
N ILE A 40 1.85 -1.72 -4.08
CA ILE A 40 0.92 -1.00 -3.20
C ILE A 40 1.69 0.01 -2.34
N GLY A 41 2.82 -0.40 -1.75
CA GLY A 41 3.68 0.47 -0.95
C GLY A 41 4.16 1.69 -1.75
N GLU A 42 4.70 1.47 -2.95
CA GLU A 42 5.13 2.54 -3.85
C GLU A 42 3.97 3.48 -4.25
N ALA A 43 2.80 2.92 -4.59
CA ALA A 43 1.65 3.71 -5.02
C ALA A 43 1.06 4.58 -3.90
N LEU A 44 1.18 4.15 -2.65
CA LEU A 44 0.70 4.83 -1.45
C LEU A 44 1.79 5.65 -0.73
N GLY A 45 3.07 5.48 -1.11
CA GLY A 45 4.21 6.12 -0.45
C GLY A 45 4.49 5.58 0.96
N VAL A 46 4.19 4.30 1.21
CA VAL A 46 4.42 3.63 2.50
C VAL A 46 5.33 2.41 2.33
N SER A 47 5.96 1.96 3.41
CA SER A 47 6.78 0.75 3.36
C SER A 47 5.92 -0.52 3.27
N THR A 48 6.46 -1.56 2.63
CA THR A 48 5.83 -2.89 2.65
C THR A 48 5.70 -3.45 4.06
N ASP A 49 6.65 -3.09 4.94
CA ASP A 49 6.64 -3.45 6.35
C ASP A 49 5.40 -2.87 7.07
N PHE A 50 5.09 -1.59 6.82
CA PHE A 50 3.88 -0.95 7.33
C PHE A 50 2.60 -1.67 6.87
N LEU A 51 2.55 -2.13 5.61
CA LEU A 51 1.40 -2.84 5.06
C LEU A 51 1.20 -4.24 5.66
N ILE A 52 2.28 -4.94 6.01
CA ILE A 52 2.24 -6.33 6.49
C ILE A 52 2.02 -6.38 8.01
N HIS A 53 2.78 -5.59 8.76
CA HIS A 53 2.81 -5.68 10.22
C HIS A 53 1.88 -4.67 10.88
N GLY A 54 1.43 -3.65 10.14
CA GLY A 54 0.55 -2.61 10.64
C GLY A 54 1.20 -1.85 11.79
N SER A 55 2.18 -1.00 11.50
CA SER A 55 2.82 -0.20 12.57
C SER A 55 1.83 0.83 13.09
N SER A 56 1.32 0.55 14.29
CA SER A 56 0.73 1.57 15.16
C SER A 56 1.87 2.47 15.61
N ASP A 57 2.00 3.63 14.98
CA ASP A 57 2.91 4.71 15.34
C ASP A 57 4.42 4.41 15.20
N SER A 58 5.03 4.95 14.15
CA SER A 58 6.36 5.61 14.21
C SER A 58 6.62 6.28 12.87
N THR A 59 6.81 7.60 12.94
CA THR A 59 7.21 8.48 11.85
C THR A 59 8.42 7.93 11.09
N VAL A 60 8.22 7.52 9.83
CA VAL A 60 9.32 7.46 8.87
C VAL A 60 9.72 8.90 8.55
N THR A 61 10.65 9.43 9.35
CA THR A 61 11.52 10.50 8.87
C THR A 61 12.41 9.88 7.78
N PRO A 62 12.43 10.42 6.54
CA PRO A 62 13.37 9.95 5.54
C PRO A 62 14.80 10.09 6.09
N PRO A 63 15.65 9.05 6.02
CA PRO A 63 17.05 9.24 6.31
C PRO A 63 17.63 10.10 5.20
N ASP A 64 18.29 11.18 5.61
CA ASP A 64 19.32 11.87 4.83
C ASP A 64 18.83 12.86 3.75
N ALA A 65 18.59 14.09 4.18
CA ALA A 65 18.89 15.27 3.39
C ALA A 65 19.99 16.05 4.14
N ALA A 66 21.23 15.96 3.62
CA ALA A 66 22.49 16.53 4.15
C ALA A 66 22.95 15.90 5.47
N GLU A 67 24.20 15.45 5.64
CA GLU A 67 25.49 16.12 5.34
C GLU A 67 26.59 15.15 4.86
#